data_AF-A0A512BVC2-F1
#
_entry.id   AF-A0A512BVC2-F1
#
_cell.length_a   1.000
_cell.length_b   1.000
_cell.length_c   1.000
_cell.angle_alpha   90.00
_cell.angle_beta   90.00
_cell.angle_gamma   90.00
#
_symmetry.space_group_name_H-M   'P 1'
#
loop_
_entity.id
_entity.type
_entity.pdbx_description
1 polymer ?
#
loop_
_entity_poly.entity_id
_entity_poly.type
_entity_poly.pdbx_seq_one_letter_code
_entity_poly.pdbx_strand_id
1 'polypeptide(L)'
;MSVSTKGQDILPKSIRQQRRWGSGTRLIVEDTPDGVLLQAAPLFASTLPEDVFGSLSSKGQPKTLEEMEASIIAEADQRHVCD
;
A
#
# COMPACT_ATOMS: atom_id res chain seq x y z
N MET A 1 -22.70 16.82 10.79
CA MET A 1 -21.98 15.53 10.84
C MET A 1 -22.81 14.65 11.77
N SER A 2 -23.48 13.64 11.23
CA SER A 2 -24.44 12.84 11.99
C SER A 2 -23.81 11.49 12.28
N VAL A 3 -23.53 11.20 13.55
CA VAL A 3 -23.11 9.86 13.98
C VAL A 3 -24.31 8.93 13.80
N SER A 4 -24.18 7.97 12.89
CA SER A 4 -25.16 6.89 12.75
C SER A 4 -25.07 5.94 13.95
N THR A 5 -26.20 5.37 14.37
CA THR A 5 -26.33 4.45 15.52
C THR A 5 -25.40 3.22 15.43
N LYS A 6 -24.85 2.94 14.24
CA LYS A 6 -23.86 1.88 13.99
C LYS A 6 -22.39 2.33 14.12
N GLY A 7 -22.13 3.59 14.44
CA GLY A 7 -20.78 4.16 14.50
C GLY A 7 -20.11 4.37 13.13
N GLN A 8 -20.89 4.40 12.05
CA GLN A 8 -20.36 4.62 10.71
C GLN A 8 -20.26 6.14 10.45
N ASP A 9 -19.03 6.65 10.33
CA ASP A 9 -18.77 8.01 9.86
C ASP A 9 -18.41 8.02 8.38
N ILE A 10 -19.01 8.95 7.62
CA ILE A 10 -18.77 9.06 6.18
C ILE A 10 -17.66 10.08 5.97
N LEU A 11 -16.47 9.58 5.68
CA LEU A 11 -15.33 10.42 5.31
C LEU A 11 -15.62 11.22 4.03
N PRO A 12 -15.48 12.56 4.06
CA PRO A 12 -15.61 13.40 2.88
C PRO A 12 -14.68 12.94 1.75
N LYS A 13 -15.12 13.11 0.50
CA LYS A 13 -14.37 12.69 -0.70
C LYS A 13 -12.98 13.36 -0.77
N SER A 14 -12.87 14.60 -0.34
CA SER A 14 -11.61 15.37 -0.29
C SER A 14 -10.53 14.67 0.55
N ILE A 15 -10.88 14.24 1.76
CA ILE A 15 -9.96 13.54 2.67
C ILE A 15 -9.55 12.19 2.08
N ARG A 16 -10.50 11.43 1.52
CA ARG A 16 -10.23 10.15 0.85
C ARG A 16 -9.22 10.30 -0.28
N GLN A 17 -9.38 11.31 -1.13
CA GLN A 17 -8.48 11.53 -2.27
C GLN A 17 -7.09 12.00 -1.85
N GLN A 18 -7.01 12.94 -0.89
CA GLN A 18 -5.73 13.45 -0.39
C GLN A 18 -4.89 12.35 0.26
N ARG A 19 -5.51 11.47 1.06
CA ARG A 19 -4.83 10.36 1.72
C ARG A 19 -4.80 9.06 0.90
N ARG A 20 -5.28 9.10 -0.35
CA ARG A 20 -5.35 7.95 -1.27
C ARG A 20 -6.09 6.74 -0.68
N TRP A 21 -7.09 6.99 0.17
CA TRP A 21 -7.93 5.95 0.76
C TRP A 21 -9.01 5.52 -0.24
N GLY A 22 -8.73 4.42 -0.92
CA GLY A 22 -9.66 3.76 -1.83
C GLY A 22 -10.73 2.95 -1.10
N SER A 23 -11.61 2.32 -1.87
CA SER A 23 -12.55 1.33 -1.33
C SER A 23 -11.79 0.16 -0.72
N GLY A 24 -12.18 -0.26 0.49
CA GLY A 24 -11.54 -1.38 1.20
C GLY A 24 -10.31 -1.01 2.03
N THR A 25 -9.89 0.27 2.05
CA THR A 25 -8.85 0.73 2.98
C THR A 25 -9.33 0.55 4.42
N ARG A 26 -8.61 -0.26 5.19
CA ARG A 26 -8.82 -0.40 6.64
C ARG A 26 -8.21 0.82 7.34
N LEU A 27 -8.98 1.46 8.22
CA LEU A 27 -8.52 2.59 9.01
C LEU A 27 -8.52 2.18 10.48
N ILE A 28 -7.48 2.59 11.20
CA ILE A 28 -7.38 2.48 12.64
C ILE A 28 -7.95 3.79 13.21
N VAL A 29 -8.80 3.64 14.22
CA VAL A 29 -9.42 4.74 14.96
C VAL A 29 -8.75 4.81 16.33
N GLU A 30 -8.01 5.87 16.59
CA GLU A 30 -7.36 6.10 17.89
C GLU A 30 -8.02 7.29 18.58
N ASP A 31 -8.36 7.10 19.85
CA ASP A 31 -8.90 8.16 20.70
C ASP A 31 -7.72 8.96 21.29
N THR A 32 -7.64 10.25 20.94
CA THR A 32 -6.60 11.17 21.40
C THR A 32 -7.25 12.33 22.17
N PRO A 33 -6.53 13.00 23.08
CA PRO A 33 -7.10 14.08 23.89
C PRO A 33 -7.73 15.23 23.08
N ASP A 34 -7.22 15.47 21.86
CA ASP A 34 -7.69 16.51 20.95
C ASP A 34 -8.77 16.02 19.95
N GLY A 35 -9.08 14.72 19.94
CA GLY A 35 -10.10 14.12 19.09
C GLY A 35 -9.76 12.73 18.58
N VAL A 36 -10.42 12.31 17.50
CA VAL A 36 -10.23 10.98 16.91
C VAL A 36 -9.22 11.05 15.77
N LEU A 37 -8.13 10.30 15.89
CA LEU A 37 -7.15 10.12 14.84
C LEU A 37 -7.54 8.95 13.94
N LEU A 38 -7.64 9.20 12.64
CA LEU A 38 -7.85 8.18 11.62
C LEU A 38 -6.54 7.94 10.87
N GLN A 39 -5.98 6.76 11.02
CA GLN A 39 -4.76 6.35 10.33
C GLN A 39 -5.03 5.15 9.42
N ALA A 40 -4.33 5.07 8.28
CA ALA A 40 -4.38 3.86 7.46
C ALA A 40 -3.80 2.68 8.25
N ALA A 41 -4.54 1.58 8.31
CA ALA A 41 -4.01 0.36 8.89
C ALA A 41 -2.85 -0.13 8.03
N PRO A 42 -1.69 -0.46 8.63
CA PRO A 42 -0.60 -1.07 7.87
C PRO A 42 -1.08 -2.38 7.24
N LEU A 43 -0.70 -2.61 5.98
CA LEU A 43 -1.10 -3.81 5.24
C LEU A 43 -0.40 -5.06 5.76
N PHE A 44 0.78 -4.89 6.34
CA PHE A 44 1.61 -5.95 6.91
C PHE A 44 1.90 -5.64 8.37
N ALA A 45 2.16 -6.68 9.16
CA ALA A 45 2.70 -6.50 10.49
C ALA A 45 4.06 -5.78 10.40
N SER A 46 4.39 -5.00 11.43
CA SER A 46 5.73 -4.42 11.55
C SER A 46 6.76 -5.55 11.63
N THR A 47 7.72 -5.55 10.71
CA THR A 47 8.84 -6.51 10.69
C THR A 47 10.14 -5.77 10.96
N LEU A 48 11.00 -6.34 11.80
CA LEU A 48 12.35 -5.85 12.04
C LEU A 48 13.31 -6.37 10.95
N PRO A 49 14.44 -5.70 10.69
CA PRO A 49 15.43 -6.17 9.71
C PRO A 49 15.89 -7.61 9.96
N GLU A 50 16.01 -8.03 11.22
CA GLU A 50 16.33 -9.39 11.63
C GLU A 50 15.26 -10.42 11.26
N ASP A 51 13.98 -10.03 11.20
CA ASP A 51 12.86 -10.90 10.84
C ASP A 51 12.83 -11.23 9.34
N VAL A 52 13.48 -10.39 8.53
CA VAL A 52 13.51 -10.51 7.05
C VAL A 52 14.91 -10.83 6.51
N PHE A 53 15.93 -10.83 7.36
CA PHE A 53 17.30 -11.14 6.96
C PHE A 53 17.38 -12.56 6.36
N GLY A 54 17.75 -12.64 5.08
CA GLY A 54 17.79 -13.92 4.34
C GLY A 54 16.48 -14.33 3.65
N SER A 55 15.39 -13.55 3.81
CA SER A 55 14.11 -13.78 3.10
C SER A 55 14.21 -13.54 1.59
N LEU A 56 15.28 -12.89 1.13
CA LEU A 56 15.62 -12.67 -0.29
C LEU A 56 16.18 -13.92 -1.00
N SER A 57 16.07 -15.11 -0.40
CA SER A 57 16.50 -16.36 -1.06
C SER A 57 15.65 -16.60 -2.31
N SER A 58 16.18 -16.19 -3.47
CA SER A 58 15.53 -16.45 -4.75
C SER A 58 15.58 -17.94 -5.05
N LYS A 59 14.41 -18.56 -5.26
CA LYS A 59 14.30 -20.01 -5.55
C LYS A 59 14.73 -20.39 -6.98
N GLY A 60 15.04 -19.41 -7.83
CA GLY A 60 15.38 -19.60 -9.24
C GLY A 60 16.87 -19.37 -9.53
N GLN A 61 17.29 -19.78 -10.72
CA GLN A 61 18.61 -19.42 -11.24
C GLN A 61 18.74 -17.89 -11.33
N PRO A 62 19.94 -17.34 -11.08
CA PRO A 62 20.20 -15.92 -11.32
C PRO A 62 19.97 -15.63 -12.80
N LYS A 63 19.21 -14.56 -13.09
CA LYS A 63 19.04 -14.07 -14.45
C LYS A 63 20.38 -13.60 -15.00
N THR A 64 20.65 -13.85 -16.28
CA THR A 64 21.79 -13.24 -16.97
C THR A 64 21.54 -11.76 -17.22
N LEU A 65 22.60 -11.01 -17.55
CA LEU A 65 22.47 -9.60 -17.90
C LEU A 65 21.57 -9.40 -19.12
N GLU A 66 21.69 -10.29 -20.11
CA GLU A 66 20.89 -10.26 -21.33
C GLU A 66 19.40 -10.46 -21.03
N GLU A 67 19.05 -11.37 -20.11
CA GLU A 67 17.66 -11.57 -19.68
C GLU A 67 17.09 -10.36 -18.93
N MET A 68 17.95 -9.68 -18.14
CA MET A 68 17.56 -8.43 -17.46
C MET A 68 17.31 -7.31 -18.47
N GLU A 69 18.21 -7.10 -19.43
CA GLU A 69 18.08 -6.09 -20.49
C GLU A 69 16.83 -6.33 -21.33
N ALA A 70 16.59 -7.58 -21.75
CA ALA A 70 15.39 -7.95 -22.50
C ALA A 70 14.10 -7.66 -21.71
N SER A 71 14.09 -7.92 -20.39
CA SER A 71 12.94 -7.63 -19.52
C SER A 71 12.69 -6.13 -19.39
N ILE A 72 13.74 -5.32 -19.30
CA ILE A 72 13.64 -3.86 -19.20
C ILE A 72 13.06 -3.28 -20.50
N ILE A 73 13.55 -3.73 -21.65
CA ILE A 73 13.04 -3.29 -22.96
C ILE A 73 11.58 -3.70 -23.13
N ALA A 74 11.22 -4.94 -22.81
CA ALA A 74 9.83 -5.41 -22.91
C ALA A 74 8.87 -4.62 -22.02
N GLU A 75 9.25 -4.29 -20.78
CA GLU A 75 8.45 -3.45 -19.88
C GLU A 75 8.34 -2.01 -20.38
N ALA A 76 9.43 -1.46 -20.93
CA ALA A 76 9.42 -0.12 -21.53
C ALA A 76 8.45 -0.07 -22.72
N ASP A 77 8.52 -1.04 -23.63
CA ASP A 77 7.62 -1.17 -24.79
C ASP A 77 6.16 -1.34 -24.32
N GLN A 78 5.91 -2.16 -23.29
CA GLN A 78 4.56 -2.34 -22.75
C GLN A 78 3.96 -1.05 -22.20
N ARG A 79 4.76 -0.22 -21.53
CA ARG A 79 4.31 1.09 -21.03
C ARG A 79 4.07 2.08 -22.16
N HIS A 80 4.91 2.06 -23.19
CA HIS A 80 4.77 2.93 -24.36
C HIS A 80 3.59 2.55 -25.28
N VAL A 81 3.11 1.30 -25.22
CA VAL A 81 1.89 0.86 -25.93
C VAL A 81 0.59 1.26 -25.21
N CYS A 82 0.67 1.67 -23.93
CA CYS A 82 -0.48 2.12 -23.14
C CYS A 82 -0.61 3.66 -23.01
N ASP A 83 0.21 4.44 -23.72
CA ASP A 83 0.00 5.87 -24.00
C ASP A 83 -0.75 6.06 -25.34
#